data_AF-A0ABD5YVN4-F1
#
_entry.id   AF-A0ABD5YVN4-F1
#
_cell.length_a   1.000
_cell.length_b   1.000
_cell.length_c   1.000
_cell.angle_alpha   90.00
_cell.angle_beta   90.00
_cell.angle_gamma   90.00
#
_symmetry.space_group_name_H-M   'P 1'
#
loop_
_entity.id
_entity.type
_entity.pdbx_description
1 polymer ?
#
loop_
_entity_poly.entity_id
_entity_poly.type
_entity_poly.pdbx_seq_one_letter_code
_entity_poly.pdbx_strand_id
1 'polypeptide(L)'
;IFSRLERAIKRLEQRGITGESIRLTDVPDITIADISRQRHYYAQALEISKSILSSSIGQPLDQGREELLMEYILGMESLFEEYCAFILKEELNKLKQNPTIRGLNGLTIEKKSYQLFKDDDVTYSSQPDHVIKSGERPVAILDSKYYAKDTNPLKGSWSRSRLLSYGFHLETDNLGMIAPLAEPDSYRFAGRSGELAIISPEEDDFSTDGLRQAVRNYLRDHVGEQEEMDVLRDLQNRPVCHPEVEASVLKDMFDKPQLQADHIVDESRAILKYIVKDARLSDEMNPRHIKRMLGENRSFQSYLRRKAKGHDIVIPFFIPASDEEAQQLVNDDDLLNERPELEGATEFIKLHCLTVDEDNCISNYKSPSPFGLKW
;
A
#
# COMPACT_ATOMS: atom_id res chain seq x y z
N ILE A 1 38.22 31.57 2.79
CA ILE A 1 37.87 30.16 3.11
C ILE A 1 38.92 29.55 4.03
N PHE A 2 40.20 29.54 3.65
CA PHE A 2 41.30 29.04 4.48
C PHE A 2 41.48 29.77 5.84
N SER A 3 41.31 31.10 5.90
CA SER A 3 41.42 31.84 7.18
C SER A 3 40.27 31.60 8.18
N ARG A 4 39.15 31.02 7.72
CA ARG A 4 38.03 30.62 8.58
C ARG A 4 38.21 29.20 9.10
N LEU A 5 38.76 28.31 8.27
CA LEU A 5 39.14 26.95 8.66
C LEU A 5 40.24 26.98 9.73
N GLU A 6 41.27 27.80 9.54
CA GLU A 6 42.39 27.92 10.48
C GLU A 6 41.96 28.49 11.85
N ARG A 7 40.99 29.41 11.88
CA ARG A 7 40.41 29.90 13.15
C ARG A 7 39.54 28.87 13.86
N ALA A 8 38.85 28.01 13.10
CA ALA A 8 38.06 26.93 13.67
C ALA A 8 38.98 25.85 14.26
N ILE A 9 40.04 25.49 13.55
CA ILE A 9 41.07 24.56 14.01
C ILE A 9 41.76 25.10 15.27
N LYS A 10 42.21 26.36 15.29
CA LYS A 10 42.83 26.98 16.47
C LYS A 10 41.91 27.05 17.70
N ARG A 11 40.58 27.17 17.51
CA ARG A 11 39.62 27.14 18.63
C ARG A 11 39.42 25.74 19.19
N LEU A 12 39.45 24.72 18.34
CA LEU A 12 39.37 23.32 18.74
C LEU A 12 40.66 22.90 19.48
N GLU A 13 41.82 23.32 18.97
CA GLU A 13 43.11 23.12 19.65
C GLU A 13 43.18 23.80 21.02
N GLN A 14 42.63 25.03 21.15
CA GLN A 14 42.53 25.74 22.43
C GLN A 14 41.62 25.06 23.46
N ARG A 15 40.71 24.20 23.02
CA ARG A 15 39.85 23.36 23.87
C ARG A 15 40.41 21.95 24.08
N GLY A 16 41.69 21.72 23.72
CA GLY A 16 42.38 20.45 23.94
C GLY A 16 42.13 19.39 22.87
N ILE A 17 41.36 19.70 21.83
CA ILE A 17 41.07 18.78 20.71
C ILE A 17 42.20 18.91 19.68
N THR A 18 43.22 18.07 19.83
CA THR A 18 44.28 17.87 18.85
C THR A 18 44.09 16.51 18.19
N GLY A 19 44.58 16.34 16.95
CA GLY A 19 44.31 15.17 16.11
C GLY A 19 44.80 13.81 16.62
N GLU A 20 45.35 13.72 17.84
CA GLU A 20 45.94 12.49 18.37
C GLU A 20 45.18 11.84 19.54
N SER A 21 44.18 12.47 20.17
CA SER A 21 43.17 11.77 20.98
C SER A 21 42.14 12.76 21.52
N ILE A 22 40.86 12.41 21.47
CA ILE A 22 39.80 13.14 22.17
C ILE A 22 39.65 12.55 23.58
N ARG A 23 39.64 13.41 24.61
CA ARG A 23 39.29 12.98 25.98
C ARG A 23 37.76 12.89 26.08
N LEU A 24 37.26 11.72 26.47
CA LEU A 24 35.82 11.42 26.54
C LEU A 24 35.04 12.34 27.51
N THR A 25 35.73 13.00 28.44
CA THR A 25 35.15 13.98 29.37
C THR A 25 34.67 15.26 28.70
N ASP A 26 35.16 15.57 27.49
CA ASP A 26 34.92 16.86 26.82
C ASP A 26 33.77 16.76 25.79
N VAL A 27 33.25 15.55 25.55
CA VAL A 27 32.18 15.23 24.60
C VAL A 27 30.80 15.78 25.01
N PRO A 28 30.40 15.80 26.29
CA PRO A 28 29.09 16.32 26.70
C PRO A 28 28.89 17.81 26.41
N ASP A 29 29.97 18.59 26.35
CA ASP A 29 29.93 20.06 26.19
C ASP A 29 29.99 20.51 24.72
N ILE A 30 30.01 19.58 23.76
CA ILE A 30 30.00 19.90 22.33
C ILE A 30 28.57 20.23 21.89
N THR A 31 28.33 21.49 21.53
CA THR A 31 27.00 21.95 21.10
C THR A 31 26.87 21.99 19.58
N ILE A 32 25.63 21.99 19.08
CA ILE A 32 25.30 22.07 17.63
C ILE A 32 25.89 23.33 16.97
N ALA A 33 26.23 24.35 17.76
CA ALA A 33 26.85 25.59 17.30
C ALA A 33 28.35 25.44 16.97
N ASP A 34 29.00 24.39 17.48
CA ASP A 34 30.44 24.14 17.31
C ASP A 34 30.77 23.42 15.98
N ILE A 35 29.75 23.03 15.20
CA ILE A 35 29.90 22.25 13.96
C ILE A 35 29.60 23.14 12.73
N SER A 36 30.42 22.98 11.69
CA SER A 36 30.31 23.69 10.40
C SER A 36 28.91 23.59 9.76
N ARG A 37 28.46 24.67 9.10
CA ARG A 37 27.09 24.88 8.58
C ARG A 37 26.62 23.95 7.43
N GLN A 38 27.36 22.92 7.02
CA GLN A 38 26.94 22.00 5.95
C GLN A 38 26.24 20.76 6.55
N ARG A 39 24.92 20.89 6.76
CA ARG A 39 24.18 20.23 7.86
C ARG A 39 23.57 18.84 7.65
N HIS A 40 23.61 18.21 6.48
CA HIS A 40 22.89 16.93 6.31
C HIS A 40 23.76 15.69 6.24
N TYR A 41 25.01 15.81 5.80
CA TYR A 41 25.88 14.64 5.65
C TYR A 41 26.28 13.98 6.98
N TYR A 42 26.45 14.78 8.04
CA TYR A 42 26.94 14.27 9.33
C TYR A 42 25.84 14.10 10.37
N ALA A 43 24.59 14.51 10.08
CA ALA A 43 23.48 14.41 11.03
C ALA A 43 23.22 12.95 11.41
N GLN A 44 23.13 12.08 10.40
CA GLN A 44 22.92 10.64 10.58
C GLN A 44 24.11 9.99 11.29
N ALA A 45 25.35 10.35 10.92
CA ALA A 45 26.54 9.85 11.59
C ALA A 45 26.62 10.30 13.06
N LEU A 46 26.19 11.52 13.37
CA LEU A 46 26.12 12.04 14.74
C LEU A 46 24.99 11.43 15.56
N GLU A 47 23.82 11.20 14.96
CA GLU A 47 22.73 10.49 15.64
C GLU A 47 23.13 9.05 15.94
N ILE A 48 23.70 8.34 14.97
CA ILE A 48 24.25 6.99 15.16
C ILE A 48 25.33 7.02 16.26
N SER A 49 26.26 7.98 16.21
CA SER A 49 27.33 8.10 17.21
C SER A 49 26.78 8.45 18.61
N LYS A 50 25.78 9.33 18.71
CA LYS A 50 25.11 9.67 19.98
C LYS A 50 24.34 8.50 20.55
N SER A 51 23.64 7.73 19.71
CA SER A 51 22.95 6.52 20.12
C SER A 51 23.93 5.46 20.63
N ILE A 52 25.05 5.24 19.93
CA ILE A 52 26.12 4.32 20.35
C ILE A 52 26.74 4.77 21.69
N LEU A 53 27.08 6.05 21.83
CA LEU A 53 27.72 6.58 23.04
C LEU A 53 26.77 6.64 24.24
N SER A 54 25.50 7.02 24.04
CA SER A 54 24.50 7.06 25.11
C SER A 54 24.17 5.65 25.63
N SER A 55 24.29 4.63 24.78
CA SER A 55 24.17 3.22 25.13
C SER A 55 25.33 2.69 25.99
N SER A 56 26.46 3.40 26.05
CA SER A 56 27.70 2.91 26.69
C SER A 56 27.82 3.27 28.19
N ILE A 57 26.94 4.11 28.75
CA ILE A 57 27.11 4.72 30.10
C ILE A 57 26.27 3.96 31.17
N GLY A 58 26.14 2.64 31.03
CA GLY A 58 25.35 1.80 31.94
C GLY A 58 26.10 1.19 33.13
N GLN A 59 27.43 1.21 33.17
CA GLN A 59 28.24 0.61 34.25
C GLN A 59 29.38 1.52 34.74
N PRO A 60 29.73 1.51 36.05
CA PRO A 60 30.90 2.21 36.56
C PRO A 60 32.18 1.53 36.07
N LEU A 61 32.99 2.29 35.33
CA LEU A 61 34.25 1.85 34.71
C LEU A 61 35.33 1.57 35.77
N ASP A 62 35.69 0.29 35.95
CA ASP A 62 36.96 -0.12 36.57
C ASP A 62 37.88 -0.71 35.47
N GLN A 63 39.18 -0.44 35.59
CA GLN A 63 40.14 -0.46 34.48
C GLN A 63 40.39 -1.84 33.84
N GLY A 64 40.24 -1.95 32.51
CA GLY A 64 40.67 -3.11 31.72
C GLY A 64 40.48 -2.92 30.21
N ARG A 65 41.33 -3.56 29.39
CA ARG A 65 41.08 -3.73 27.93
C ARG A 65 39.89 -4.68 27.78
N GLU A 66 38.70 -4.14 27.61
CA GLU A 66 37.51 -4.94 27.29
C GLU A 66 36.97 -4.54 25.92
N GLU A 67 36.63 -5.56 25.14
CA GLU A 67 35.85 -5.44 23.92
C GLU A 67 34.54 -4.71 24.29
N LEU A 68 34.21 -3.66 23.55
CA LEU A 68 32.91 -2.98 23.62
C LEU A 68 31.81 -3.98 23.25
N LEU A 69 31.37 -4.78 24.21
CA LEU A 69 30.09 -5.48 24.14
C LEU A 69 29.03 -4.39 24.19
N MET A 70 28.57 -3.97 23.00
CA MET A 70 27.40 -3.12 22.85
C MET A 70 26.18 -3.88 23.39
N GLU A 71 25.90 -3.73 24.67
CA GLU A 71 24.59 -4.08 25.22
C GLU A 71 23.60 -3.02 24.73
N TYR A 72 22.95 -3.32 23.60
CA TYR A 72 21.82 -2.54 23.10
C TYR A 72 20.69 -2.62 24.12
N ILE A 73 20.56 -1.62 25.00
CA ILE A 73 19.37 -1.42 25.84
C ILE A 73 18.41 -0.45 25.13
N LEU A 74 18.22 -0.64 23.82
CA LEU A 74 16.99 -0.16 23.17
C LEU A 74 15.96 -1.25 23.44
N GLY A 75 14.90 -0.91 24.18
CA GLY A 75 13.80 -1.82 24.39
C GLY A 75 13.26 -2.26 23.04
N MET A 76 13.45 -3.54 22.69
CA MET A 76 12.98 -4.11 21.42
C MET A 76 11.49 -3.86 21.20
N GLU A 77 10.72 -3.76 22.29
CA GLU A 77 9.31 -3.39 22.26
C GLU A 77 9.09 -1.97 21.69
N SER A 78 9.83 -0.97 22.15
CA SER A 78 9.69 0.42 21.69
C SER A 78 10.16 0.60 20.25
N LEU A 79 11.27 -0.04 19.88
CA LEU A 79 11.76 -0.03 18.50
C LEU A 79 10.74 -0.68 17.54
N PHE A 80 10.17 -1.82 17.96
CA PHE A 80 9.17 -2.51 17.17
C PHE A 80 7.88 -1.70 17.03
N GLU A 81 7.46 -1.03 18.11
CA GLU A 81 6.30 -0.13 18.09
C GLU A 81 6.49 1.02 17.09
N GLU A 82 7.65 1.69 17.11
CA GLU A 82 7.95 2.77 16.18
C GLU A 82 8.01 2.29 14.73
N TYR A 83 8.61 1.12 14.50
CA TYR A 83 8.65 0.48 13.19
C TYR A 83 7.24 0.15 12.66
N CYS A 84 6.37 -0.41 13.50
CA CYS A 84 4.98 -0.69 13.15
C CYS A 84 4.23 0.59 12.80
N ALA A 85 4.41 1.67 13.58
CA ALA A 85 3.79 2.96 13.30
C ALA A 85 4.24 3.55 11.94
N PHE A 86 5.50 3.34 11.56
CA PHE A 86 6.02 3.76 10.27
C PHE A 86 5.39 2.98 9.12
N ILE A 87 5.44 1.63 9.18
CA ILE A 87 4.86 0.76 8.14
C ILE A 87 3.38 1.05 7.96
N LEU A 88 2.62 1.10 9.06
CA LEU A 88 1.19 1.35 9.04
C LEU A 88 0.84 2.63 8.27
N LYS A 89 1.60 3.72 8.48
CA LYS A 89 1.39 4.99 7.77
C LYS A 89 1.77 4.90 6.30
N GLU A 90 2.88 4.25 5.99
CA GLU A 90 3.36 4.09 4.62
C GLU A 90 2.38 3.27 3.79
N GLU A 91 1.99 2.10 4.30
CA GLU A 91 1.08 1.17 3.62
C GLU A 91 -0.34 1.74 3.53
N LEU A 92 -0.84 2.44 4.57
CA LEU A 92 -2.12 3.15 4.47
C LEU A 92 -2.09 4.21 3.34
N ASN A 93 -0.99 4.94 3.20
CA ASN A 93 -0.86 5.96 2.15
C ASN A 93 -0.77 5.35 0.75
N LYS A 94 -0.12 4.20 0.59
CA LYS A 94 -0.14 3.43 -0.67
C LYS A 94 -1.56 2.96 -1.00
N LEU A 95 -2.26 2.35 -0.03
CA LEU A 95 -3.61 1.84 -0.24
C LEU A 95 -4.64 2.93 -0.52
N LYS A 96 -4.48 4.15 0.01
CA LYS A 96 -5.34 5.30 -0.35
C LYS A 96 -5.27 5.68 -1.83
N GLN A 97 -4.15 5.37 -2.50
CA GLN A 97 -3.99 5.61 -3.93
C GLN A 97 -4.59 4.48 -4.77
N ASN A 98 -4.88 3.33 -4.15
CA ASN A 98 -5.41 2.18 -4.85
C ASN A 98 -6.91 2.38 -5.16
N PRO A 99 -7.32 2.38 -6.44
CA PRO A 99 -8.71 2.62 -6.84
C PRO A 99 -9.66 1.48 -6.45
N THR A 100 -9.13 0.31 -6.08
CA THR A 100 -9.93 -0.89 -5.72
C THR A 100 -10.41 -0.86 -4.28
N ILE A 101 -9.87 0.04 -3.46
CA ILE A 101 -10.13 0.09 -2.02
C ILE A 101 -10.66 1.48 -1.66
N ARG A 102 -11.90 1.53 -1.19
CA ARG A 102 -12.54 2.74 -0.65
C ARG A 102 -12.51 2.73 0.87
N GLY A 103 -13.09 3.77 1.47
CA GLY A 103 -13.18 3.90 2.94
C GLY A 103 -11.87 4.32 3.63
N LEU A 104 -10.73 4.26 2.94
CA LEU A 104 -9.43 4.66 3.50
C LEU A 104 -9.15 6.17 3.43
N ASN A 105 -9.91 6.89 2.61
CA ASN A 105 -9.76 8.33 2.45
C ASN A 105 -10.13 9.06 3.75
N GLY A 106 -9.23 9.94 4.21
CA GLY A 106 -9.39 10.65 5.48
C GLY A 106 -8.94 9.85 6.72
N LEU A 107 -8.49 8.59 6.55
CA LEU A 107 -7.95 7.83 7.67
C LEU A 107 -6.58 8.36 8.11
N THR A 108 -6.37 8.44 9.42
CA THR A 108 -5.08 8.80 10.02
C THR A 108 -4.66 7.79 11.06
N ILE A 109 -3.36 7.70 11.32
CA ILE A 109 -2.78 6.80 12.33
C ILE A 109 -2.04 7.64 13.33
N GLU A 110 -2.47 7.55 14.58
CA GLU A 110 -1.89 8.32 15.69
C GLU A 110 -1.58 7.43 16.90
N LYS A 111 -0.55 7.84 17.63
CA LYS A 111 -0.25 7.40 18.99
C LYS A 111 -0.70 8.52 19.91
N LYS A 112 -1.79 8.30 20.65
CA LYS A 112 -2.42 9.33 21.51
C LYS A 112 -2.74 8.75 22.88
N SER A 113 -2.55 9.58 23.90
CA SER A 113 -2.97 9.30 25.27
C SER A 113 -4.40 9.76 25.47
N TYR A 114 -5.25 8.85 25.94
CA TYR A 114 -6.67 9.09 26.20
C TYR A 114 -6.91 9.11 27.70
N GLN A 115 -7.45 10.22 28.21
CA GLN A 115 -7.86 10.30 29.61
C GLN A 115 -9.10 9.44 29.83
N LEU A 116 -9.06 8.61 30.86
CA LEU A 116 -10.16 7.71 31.20
C LEU A 116 -11.29 8.42 31.96
N PHE A 117 -10.96 9.50 32.66
CA PHE A 117 -11.86 10.24 33.53
C PHE A 117 -11.82 11.73 33.20
N LYS A 118 -12.93 12.42 33.46
CA LYS A 118 -13.06 13.88 33.27
C LYS A 118 -12.45 14.69 34.42
N ASP A 119 -11.97 14.01 35.46
CA ASP A 119 -11.39 14.62 36.64
C ASP A 119 -9.93 15.00 36.35
N ASP A 120 -9.65 16.30 36.32
CA ASP A 120 -8.32 16.83 36.00
C ASP A 120 -7.27 16.48 37.06
N ASP A 121 -7.69 16.10 38.27
CA ASP A 121 -6.80 15.67 39.36
C ASP A 121 -6.35 14.20 39.20
N VAL A 122 -6.91 13.46 38.24
CA VAL A 122 -6.64 12.03 38.03
C VAL A 122 -5.97 11.78 36.68
N THR A 123 -4.69 11.38 36.70
CA THR A 123 -3.86 11.20 35.50
C THR A 123 -3.99 9.83 34.81
N TYR A 124 -4.99 9.01 35.17
CA TYR A 124 -5.17 7.69 34.57
C TYR A 124 -5.50 7.82 33.08
N SER A 125 -4.63 7.25 32.26
CA SER A 125 -4.76 7.31 30.81
C SER A 125 -4.55 5.95 30.17
N SER A 126 -5.17 5.80 29.01
CA SER A 126 -5.01 4.68 28.10
C SER A 126 -4.16 5.14 26.93
N GLN A 127 -3.13 4.37 26.59
CA GLN A 127 -2.21 4.64 25.49
C GLN A 127 -2.13 3.40 24.60
N PRO A 128 -3.04 3.23 23.64
CA PRO A 128 -2.86 2.26 22.58
C PRO A 128 -1.66 2.65 21.71
N ASP A 129 -0.90 1.66 21.25
CA ASP A 129 0.27 1.87 20.40
C ASP A 129 -0.13 2.58 19.09
N HIS A 130 -1.21 2.10 18.45
CA HIS A 130 -1.70 2.64 17.20
C HIS A 130 -3.22 2.74 17.18
N VAL A 131 -3.74 3.93 16.87
CA VAL A 131 -5.18 4.15 16.64
C VAL A 131 -5.38 4.62 15.20
N ILE A 132 -6.16 3.87 14.44
CA ILE A 132 -6.62 4.26 13.11
C ILE A 132 -7.92 5.02 13.27
N LYS A 133 -7.99 6.24 12.74
CA LYS A 133 -9.15 7.14 12.89
C LYS A 133 -9.71 7.61 11.57
N SER A 134 -11.02 7.86 11.54
CA SER A 134 -11.69 8.67 10.53
C SER A 134 -12.15 9.97 11.19
N GLY A 135 -11.44 11.08 10.95
CA GLY A 135 -11.61 12.30 11.73
C GLY A 135 -11.29 12.06 13.21
N GLU A 136 -12.25 12.28 14.10
CA GLU A 136 -12.09 12.02 15.55
C GLU A 136 -12.51 10.60 15.96
N ARG A 137 -13.21 9.86 15.09
CA ARG A 137 -13.77 8.53 15.42
C ARG A 137 -12.70 7.43 15.24
N PRO A 138 -12.41 6.64 16.27
CA PRO A 138 -11.59 5.43 16.14
C PRO A 138 -12.27 4.40 15.23
N VAL A 139 -11.54 3.92 14.23
CA VAL A 139 -11.97 2.87 13.30
C VAL A 139 -11.38 1.54 13.70
N ALA A 140 -10.10 1.50 14.07
CA ALA A 140 -9.43 0.30 14.57
C ALA A 140 -8.33 0.66 15.58
N ILE A 141 -8.03 -0.27 16.48
CA ILE A 141 -6.95 -0.14 17.46
C ILE A 141 -6.00 -1.31 17.33
N LEU A 142 -4.71 -1.01 17.21
CA LEU A 142 -3.65 -1.99 17.09
C LEU A 142 -2.66 -1.85 18.25
N ASP A 143 -2.25 -2.98 18.80
CA ASP A 143 -1.20 -3.11 19.80
C ASP A 143 -0.04 -3.92 19.22
N SER A 144 1.19 -3.46 19.40
CA SER A 144 2.38 -4.11 18.85
C SER A 144 3.09 -4.93 19.93
N LYS A 145 3.41 -6.18 19.62
CA LYS A 145 4.10 -7.08 20.55
C LYS A 145 5.13 -7.95 19.85
N TYR A 146 6.34 -7.93 20.39
CA TYR A 146 7.44 -8.78 19.94
C TYR A 146 7.58 -9.97 20.89
N TYR A 147 6.76 -11.02 20.68
CA TYR A 147 6.85 -12.28 21.43
C TYR A 147 7.76 -13.28 20.73
N ALA A 148 8.18 -14.31 21.47
CA ALA A 148 8.87 -15.46 20.91
C ALA A 148 7.98 -16.21 19.90
N LYS A 149 8.62 -16.95 18.99
CA LYS A 149 7.96 -17.77 17.97
C LYS A 149 6.89 -18.69 18.57
N ASP A 150 5.78 -18.84 17.85
CA ASP A 150 4.63 -19.70 18.19
C ASP A 150 3.87 -19.29 19.47
N THR A 151 4.19 -18.13 20.04
CA THR A 151 3.47 -17.59 21.17
C THR A 151 2.25 -16.84 20.68
N ASN A 152 1.06 -17.44 20.85
CA ASN A 152 -0.18 -16.74 20.54
C ASN A 152 -0.38 -15.57 21.54
N PRO A 153 -0.37 -14.31 21.07
CA PRO A 153 -0.40 -13.14 21.95
C PRO A 153 -1.75 -12.96 22.65
N LEU A 154 -2.77 -13.72 22.27
CA LEU A 154 -4.10 -13.73 22.87
C LEU A 154 -4.26 -14.78 23.97
N LYS A 155 -3.39 -15.78 24.07
CA LYS A 155 -3.52 -16.82 25.10
C LYS A 155 -2.93 -16.35 26.42
N GLY A 156 -3.77 -16.18 27.45
CA GLY A 156 -3.34 -15.93 28.83
C GLY A 156 -2.60 -14.61 29.07
N SER A 157 -2.58 -13.68 28.12
CA SER A 157 -1.78 -12.46 28.19
C SER A 157 -2.59 -11.28 28.76
N TRP A 158 -1.89 -10.41 29.50
CA TRP A 158 -2.40 -9.11 29.91
C TRP A 158 -2.63 -8.19 28.70
N SER A 159 -1.86 -8.38 27.62
CA SER A 159 -1.97 -7.65 26.35
C SER A 159 -3.36 -7.78 25.71
N ARG A 160 -3.96 -8.98 25.70
CA ARG A 160 -5.32 -9.18 25.21
C ARG A 160 -6.34 -8.37 26.02
N SER A 161 -6.30 -8.46 27.34
CA SER A 161 -7.23 -7.73 28.22
C SER A 161 -7.10 -6.21 28.06
N ARG A 162 -5.85 -5.74 27.89
CA ARG A 162 -5.53 -4.34 27.62
C ARG A 162 -6.08 -3.87 26.27
N LEU A 163 -5.87 -4.64 25.19
CA LEU A 163 -6.42 -4.34 23.87
C LEU A 163 -7.96 -4.33 23.86
N LEU A 164 -8.60 -5.29 24.54
CA LEU A 164 -10.06 -5.31 24.70
C LEU A 164 -10.59 -4.08 25.46
N SER A 165 -9.84 -3.64 26.47
CA SER A 165 -10.16 -2.43 27.24
C SER A 165 -10.01 -1.17 26.38
N TYR A 166 -9.03 -1.12 25.48
CA TYR A 166 -8.91 -0.04 24.51
C TYR A 166 -10.11 -0.01 23.56
N GLY A 167 -10.50 -1.15 22.98
CA GLY A 167 -11.68 -1.27 22.13
C GLY A 167 -12.97 -0.81 22.82
N PHE A 168 -13.16 -1.22 24.07
CA PHE A 168 -14.30 -0.80 24.87
C PHE A 168 -14.31 0.71 25.14
N HIS A 169 -13.17 1.28 25.54
CA HIS A 169 -13.08 2.70 25.90
C HIS A 169 -13.21 3.64 24.69
N LEU A 170 -12.68 3.23 23.55
CA LEU A 170 -12.66 4.03 22.32
C LEU A 170 -13.80 3.66 21.35
N GLU A 171 -14.75 2.84 21.82
CA GLU A 171 -15.96 2.45 21.09
C GLU A 171 -15.69 1.94 19.66
N THR A 172 -14.69 1.06 19.53
CA THR A 172 -14.41 0.35 18.28
C THR A 172 -14.43 -1.17 18.46
N ASP A 173 -14.92 -1.82 17.42
CA ASP A 173 -15.07 -3.27 17.33
C ASP A 173 -13.98 -3.91 16.45
N ASN A 174 -13.08 -3.13 15.85
CA ASN A 174 -11.98 -3.66 15.04
C ASN A 174 -10.67 -3.57 15.82
N LEU A 175 -10.19 -4.70 16.32
CA LEU A 175 -8.98 -4.78 17.11
C LEU A 175 -7.92 -5.60 16.38
N GLY A 176 -6.66 -5.27 16.58
CA GLY A 176 -5.55 -6.01 16.00
C GLY A 176 -4.35 -6.10 16.93
N MET A 177 -3.62 -7.19 16.85
CA MET A 177 -2.34 -7.37 17.53
C MET A 177 -1.28 -7.66 16.49
N ILE A 178 -0.31 -6.76 16.35
CA ILE A 178 0.82 -6.93 15.45
C ILE A 178 1.87 -7.75 16.17
N ALA A 179 2.04 -9.00 15.75
CA ALA A 179 2.92 -9.97 16.39
C ALA A 179 3.67 -10.78 15.32
N PRO A 180 4.90 -10.41 14.97
CA PRO A 180 5.55 -10.83 13.73
C PRO A 180 6.03 -12.29 13.69
N LEU A 181 5.97 -12.98 14.83
CA LEU A 181 6.40 -14.36 15.01
C LEU A 181 5.23 -15.26 15.48
N ALA A 182 4.00 -14.73 15.48
CA ALA A 182 2.80 -15.48 15.81
C ALA A 182 2.14 -16.05 14.56
N GLU A 183 1.29 -17.06 14.71
CA GLU A 183 0.43 -17.51 13.61
C GLU A 183 -0.66 -16.45 13.34
N PRO A 184 -0.85 -16.03 12.07
CA PRO A 184 -1.92 -15.12 11.70
C PRO A 184 -3.29 -15.79 11.89
N ASP A 185 -4.24 -15.08 12.49
CA ASP A 185 -5.59 -15.60 12.74
C ASP A 185 -6.58 -14.44 13.00
N SER A 186 -7.88 -14.67 12.87
CA SER A 186 -8.92 -13.69 13.20
C SER A 186 -10.05 -14.31 14.02
N TYR A 187 -10.45 -13.59 15.08
CA TYR A 187 -11.46 -14.03 16.03
C TYR A 187 -12.61 -13.04 16.08
N ARG A 188 -13.78 -13.45 15.59
CA ARG A 188 -15.02 -12.66 15.73
C ARG A 188 -15.51 -12.65 17.16
N PHE A 189 -16.04 -11.52 17.62
CA PHE A 189 -16.60 -11.43 18.96
C PHE A 189 -17.91 -12.23 19.09
N ALA A 190 -18.05 -12.96 20.19
CA ALA A 190 -19.32 -13.55 20.55
C ALA A 190 -20.27 -12.46 21.06
N GLY A 191 -21.39 -12.23 20.37
CA GLY A 191 -22.46 -11.34 20.85
C GLY A 191 -22.31 -9.86 20.50
N ARG A 192 -21.32 -9.47 19.71
CA ARG A 192 -21.23 -8.13 19.11
C ARG A 192 -20.60 -8.16 17.72
N SER A 193 -20.73 -7.07 16.97
CA SER A 193 -20.01 -6.87 15.70
C SER A 193 -18.50 -6.80 15.91
N GLY A 194 -17.77 -7.06 14.82
CA GLY A 194 -16.32 -6.92 14.72
C GLY A 194 -15.51 -8.13 15.21
N GLU A 195 -14.20 -7.92 15.27
CA GLU A 195 -13.22 -8.98 15.41
C GLU A 195 -11.90 -8.49 16.01
N LEU A 196 -11.09 -9.47 16.40
CA LEU A 196 -9.71 -9.28 16.82
C LEU A 196 -8.80 -10.10 15.90
N ALA A 197 -7.93 -9.43 15.15
CA ALA A 197 -6.97 -10.06 14.26
C ALA A 197 -5.55 -10.14 14.87
N ILE A 198 -4.86 -11.25 14.60
CA ILE A 198 -3.41 -11.36 14.78
C ILE A 198 -2.76 -11.03 13.44
N ILE A 199 -2.01 -9.93 13.40
CA ILE A 199 -1.35 -9.42 12.19
C ILE A 199 0.09 -9.91 12.23
N SER A 200 0.39 -10.90 11.40
CA SER A 200 1.69 -11.56 11.30
C SER A 200 1.97 -11.95 9.86
N PRO A 201 3.25 -12.02 9.42
CA PRO A 201 3.61 -12.63 8.15
C PRO A 201 3.09 -14.07 8.05
N GLU A 202 2.77 -14.52 6.84
CA GLU A 202 2.45 -15.93 6.57
C GLU A 202 3.70 -16.83 6.49
N GLU A 203 4.87 -16.22 6.33
CA GLU A 203 6.16 -16.91 6.26
C GLU A 203 6.62 -17.38 7.65
N ASP A 204 7.33 -18.53 7.70
CA ASP A 204 7.83 -19.11 8.95
C ASP A 204 8.91 -18.26 9.65
N ASP A 205 9.58 -17.40 8.90
CA ASP A 205 10.67 -16.55 9.38
C ASP A 205 10.31 -15.06 9.27
N PHE A 206 10.75 -14.27 10.26
CA PHE A 206 10.51 -12.84 10.25
C PHE A 206 11.27 -12.14 9.11
N SER A 207 10.51 -11.47 8.26
CA SER A 207 11.01 -10.52 7.27
C SER A 207 10.30 -9.17 7.41
N THR A 208 11.03 -8.09 7.13
CA THR A 208 10.44 -6.74 7.11
C THR A 208 9.36 -6.62 6.04
N ASP A 209 9.56 -7.29 4.92
CA ASP A 209 8.66 -7.27 3.77
C ASP A 209 7.42 -8.11 4.03
N GLY A 210 7.58 -9.28 4.67
CA GLY A 210 6.46 -10.09 5.14
C GLY A 210 5.58 -9.35 6.13
N LEU A 211 6.16 -8.58 7.06
CA LEU A 211 5.38 -7.78 8.00
C LEU A 211 4.65 -6.62 7.31
N ARG A 212 5.31 -5.97 6.34
CA ARG A 212 4.67 -4.94 5.50
C ARG A 212 3.47 -5.50 4.76
N GLN A 213 3.62 -6.68 4.17
CA GLN A 213 2.54 -7.36 3.46
C GLN A 213 1.38 -7.74 4.40
N ALA A 214 1.67 -8.25 5.60
CA ALA A 214 0.67 -8.57 6.60
C ALA A 214 -0.12 -7.32 7.04
N VAL A 215 0.57 -6.21 7.31
CA VAL A 215 -0.06 -4.92 7.65
C VAL A 215 -0.92 -4.41 6.48
N ARG A 216 -0.41 -4.48 5.25
CA ARG A 216 -1.15 -4.09 4.04
C ARG A 216 -2.43 -4.92 3.88
N ASN A 217 -2.34 -6.24 4.04
CA ASN A 217 -3.50 -7.13 3.97
C ASN A 217 -4.53 -6.79 5.05
N TYR A 218 -4.10 -6.58 6.29
CA TYR A 218 -5.00 -6.17 7.37
C TYR A 218 -5.73 -4.86 7.05
N LEU A 219 -5.01 -3.81 6.65
CA LEU A 219 -5.60 -2.53 6.28
C LEU A 219 -6.59 -2.67 5.11
N ARG A 220 -6.26 -3.49 4.11
CA ARG A 220 -7.13 -3.75 2.95
C ARG A 220 -8.41 -4.51 3.35
N ASP A 221 -8.29 -5.54 4.17
CA ASP A 221 -9.34 -6.53 4.40
C ASP A 221 -10.25 -6.18 5.59
N HIS A 222 -9.72 -5.47 6.59
CA HIS A 222 -10.42 -5.20 7.85
C HIS A 222 -10.78 -3.71 8.05
N VAL A 223 -10.09 -2.81 7.35
CA VAL A 223 -10.29 -1.35 7.47
C VAL A 223 -10.83 -0.74 6.17
N GLY A 224 -10.33 -1.21 5.03
CA GLY A 224 -10.79 -0.79 3.72
C GLY A 224 -12.13 -1.42 3.32
N GLU A 225 -12.86 -0.72 2.47
CA GLU A 225 -14.04 -1.25 1.80
C GLU A 225 -13.62 -1.70 0.39
N GLN A 226 -13.71 -3.00 0.11
CA GLN A 226 -13.45 -3.51 -1.23
C GLN A 226 -14.54 -2.98 -2.19
N GLU A 227 -14.13 -2.29 -3.24
CA GLU A 227 -15.05 -1.93 -4.32
C GLU A 227 -14.89 -2.95 -5.46
N GLU A 228 -16.02 -3.51 -5.89
CA GLU A 228 -16.04 -4.35 -7.08
C GLU A 228 -15.84 -3.47 -8.32
N MET A 229 -14.65 -3.54 -8.92
CA MET A 229 -14.37 -2.84 -10.16
C MET A 229 -15.15 -3.44 -11.32
N ASP A 230 -15.57 -2.63 -12.30
CA ASP A 230 -16.23 -3.15 -13.50
C ASP A 230 -15.38 -4.19 -14.24
N VAL A 231 -14.04 -4.07 -14.20
CA VAL A 231 -13.13 -5.08 -14.79
C VAL A 231 -13.28 -6.46 -14.15
N LEU A 232 -13.55 -6.54 -12.84
CA LEU A 232 -13.76 -7.82 -12.14
C LEU A 232 -15.12 -8.41 -12.52
N ARG A 233 -16.16 -7.56 -12.59
CA ARG A 233 -17.49 -7.97 -13.06
C ARG A 233 -17.44 -8.44 -14.52
N ASP A 234 -16.73 -7.73 -15.38
CA ASP A 234 -16.59 -8.09 -16.80
C ASP A 234 -15.80 -9.39 -16.96
N LEU A 235 -14.75 -9.58 -16.17
CA LEU A 235 -13.97 -10.82 -16.16
C LEU A 235 -14.77 -12.05 -15.73
N GLN A 236 -15.70 -11.90 -14.78
CA GLN A 236 -16.57 -13.00 -14.35
C GLN A 236 -17.62 -13.36 -15.41
N ASN A 237 -18.11 -12.37 -16.16
CA ASN A 237 -19.24 -12.53 -17.06
C ASN A 237 -18.81 -12.79 -18.52
N ARG A 238 -17.60 -12.39 -18.90
CA ARG A 238 -17.17 -12.32 -20.30
C ARG A 238 -15.71 -12.77 -20.45
N PRO A 239 -15.37 -13.49 -21.53
CA PRO A 239 -13.98 -13.80 -21.83
C PRO A 239 -13.23 -12.53 -22.27
N VAL A 240 -11.93 -12.47 -21.98
CA VAL A 240 -11.04 -11.43 -22.52
C VAL A 240 -10.95 -11.59 -24.03
N CYS A 241 -11.06 -10.47 -24.75
CA CYS A 241 -11.06 -10.44 -26.21
C CYS A 241 -9.65 -10.47 -26.79
N HIS A 242 -8.90 -11.53 -26.51
CA HIS A 242 -7.59 -11.75 -27.10
C HIS A 242 -7.36 -13.25 -27.35
N PRO A 243 -6.91 -13.67 -28.55
CA PRO A 243 -6.85 -15.09 -28.93
C PRO A 243 -5.88 -15.93 -28.08
N GLU A 244 -4.85 -15.30 -27.51
CA GLU A 244 -3.81 -15.99 -26.73
C GLU A 244 -3.93 -15.78 -25.22
N VAL A 245 -5.01 -15.16 -24.74
CA VAL A 245 -5.18 -14.85 -23.32
C VAL A 245 -6.44 -15.51 -22.79
N GLU A 246 -6.23 -16.55 -21.98
CA GLU A 246 -7.23 -17.11 -21.09
C GLU A 246 -6.82 -16.75 -19.65
N ALA A 247 -7.66 -15.97 -18.97
CA ALA A 247 -7.47 -15.60 -17.58
C ALA A 247 -8.83 -15.51 -16.90
N SER A 248 -8.92 -16.05 -15.70
CA SER A 248 -10.11 -15.96 -14.82
C SER A 248 -9.86 -15.10 -13.59
N VAL A 249 -8.59 -14.74 -13.33
CA VAL A 249 -8.17 -13.91 -12.21
C VAL A 249 -7.39 -12.71 -12.76
N LEU A 250 -7.65 -11.53 -12.21
CA LEU A 250 -7.05 -10.28 -12.69
C LEU A 250 -5.52 -10.28 -12.58
N LYS A 251 -4.97 -10.87 -11.52
CA LYS A 251 -3.51 -10.97 -11.32
C LYS A 251 -2.80 -11.73 -12.43
N ASP A 252 -3.43 -12.76 -13.00
CA ASP A 252 -2.84 -13.57 -14.07
C ASP A 252 -2.63 -12.77 -15.36
N MET A 253 -3.30 -11.62 -15.48
CA MET A 253 -3.20 -10.72 -16.63
C MET A 253 -2.00 -9.79 -16.55
N PHE A 254 -1.44 -9.56 -15.36
CA PHE A 254 -0.36 -8.59 -15.17
C PHE A 254 0.94 -9.01 -15.86
N ASP A 255 1.16 -10.31 -15.94
CA ASP A 255 2.34 -10.89 -16.58
C ASP A 255 2.14 -11.23 -18.06
N LYS A 256 1.01 -10.85 -18.70
CA LYS A 256 0.70 -11.17 -20.10
C LYS A 256 1.19 -10.06 -21.04
N PRO A 257 2.24 -10.28 -21.84
CA PRO A 257 2.74 -9.25 -22.77
C PRO A 257 1.67 -8.80 -23.76
N GLN A 258 0.75 -9.69 -24.15
CA GLN A 258 -0.33 -9.41 -25.09
C GLN A 258 -1.31 -8.33 -24.60
N LEU A 259 -1.44 -8.16 -23.28
CA LEU A 259 -2.31 -7.16 -22.67
C LEU A 259 -1.59 -5.85 -22.36
N GLN A 260 -0.27 -5.76 -22.60
CA GLN A 260 0.45 -4.53 -22.39
C GLN A 260 -0.01 -3.44 -23.37
N ALA A 261 -0.08 -2.20 -22.89
CA ALA A 261 -0.65 -1.08 -23.64
C ALA A 261 -0.01 -0.85 -25.01
N ASP A 262 1.30 -1.10 -25.16
CA ASP A 262 1.99 -0.98 -26.44
C ASP A 262 1.69 -2.15 -27.38
N HIS A 263 1.65 -3.37 -26.85
CA HIS A 263 1.39 -4.59 -27.63
C HIS A 263 -0.06 -4.69 -28.11
N ILE A 264 -1.02 -4.33 -27.26
CA ILE A 264 -2.44 -4.46 -27.60
C ILE A 264 -2.87 -3.56 -28.75
N VAL A 265 -2.18 -2.42 -28.94
CA VAL A 265 -2.42 -1.51 -30.06
C VAL A 265 -1.98 -2.14 -31.38
N ASP A 266 -0.92 -2.94 -31.38
CA ASP A 266 -0.45 -3.67 -32.55
C ASP A 266 -1.31 -4.91 -32.84
N GLU A 267 -1.88 -5.52 -31.79
CA GLU A 267 -2.78 -6.68 -31.86
C GLU A 267 -4.25 -6.32 -32.16
N SER A 268 -4.57 -5.06 -32.45
CA SER A 268 -5.96 -4.61 -32.73
C SER A 268 -6.68 -5.47 -33.77
N ARG A 269 -5.94 -5.94 -34.77
CA ARG A 269 -6.47 -6.79 -35.84
C ARG A 269 -6.71 -8.23 -35.38
N ALA A 270 -5.90 -8.75 -34.47
CA ALA A 270 -6.08 -10.08 -33.89
C ALA A 270 -7.33 -10.10 -33.01
N ILE A 271 -7.52 -9.06 -32.18
CA ILE A 271 -8.72 -8.86 -31.35
C ILE A 271 -10.00 -8.89 -32.20
N LEU A 272 -10.07 -8.07 -33.26
CA LEU A 272 -11.26 -8.03 -34.13
C LEU A 272 -11.52 -9.36 -34.86
N LYS A 273 -10.45 -10.06 -35.27
CA LYS A 273 -10.59 -11.40 -35.86
C LYS A 273 -11.08 -12.41 -34.85
N TYR A 274 -10.59 -12.36 -33.62
CA TYR A 274 -10.96 -13.27 -32.55
C TYR A 274 -12.45 -13.17 -32.22
N ILE A 275 -12.96 -11.95 -32.09
CA ILE A 275 -14.39 -11.66 -31.87
C ILE A 275 -15.27 -12.32 -32.94
N VAL A 276 -14.89 -12.21 -34.22
CA VAL A 276 -15.74 -12.69 -35.33
C VAL A 276 -15.51 -14.15 -35.69
N LYS A 277 -14.26 -14.66 -35.64
CA LYS A 277 -13.92 -16.01 -36.13
C LYS A 277 -13.86 -17.06 -35.04
N ASP A 278 -13.11 -16.77 -33.99
CA ASP A 278 -12.57 -17.81 -33.12
C ASP A 278 -13.46 -18.01 -31.88
N ALA A 279 -14.11 -16.93 -31.42
CA ALA A 279 -15.07 -17.00 -30.31
C ALA A 279 -16.54 -16.85 -30.75
N ARG A 280 -16.82 -16.44 -32.01
CA ARG A 280 -18.17 -16.13 -32.53
C ARG A 280 -19.01 -15.30 -31.54
N LEU A 281 -18.38 -14.31 -30.91
CA LEU A 281 -19.04 -13.48 -29.91
C LEU A 281 -20.03 -12.51 -30.58
N SER A 282 -19.73 -12.09 -31.81
CA SER A 282 -20.61 -11.22 -32.59
C SER A 282 -21.89 -11.95 -33.03
N ASP A 283 -23.02 -11.35 -32.72
CA ASP A 283 -24.36 -11.78 -33.12
C ASP A 283 -24.68 -11.31 -34.55
N GLU A 284 -24.06 -10.21 -35.00
CA GLU A 284 -24.42 -9.56 -36.27
C GLU A 284 -23.53 -9.96 -37.45
N MET A 285 -22.25 -10.29 -37.22
CA MET A 285 -21.29 -10.44 -38.31
C MET A 285 -20.95 -11.90 -38.64
N ASN A 286 -21.21 -12.30 -39.89
CA ASN A 286 -20.78 -13.61 -40.39
C ASN A 286 -19.27 -13.61 -40.73
N PRO A 287 -18.48 -14.62 -40.31
CA PRO A 287 -17.05 -14.76 -40.63
C PRO A 287 -16.68 -14.67 -42.12
N ARG A 288 -17.64 -14.89 -43.03
CA ARG A 288 -17.43 -14.82 -44.48
C ARG A 288 -17.36 -13.38 -45.02
N HIS A 289 -17.81 -12.37 -44.27
CA HIS A 289 -17.84 -10.96 -44.70
C HIS A 289 -16.67 -10.09 -44.19
N ILE A 290 -15.66 -10.71 -43.54
CA ILE A 290 -14.51 -10.05 -42.88
C ILE A 290 -13.68 -9.12 -43.78
N LYS A 291 -13.75 -9.25 -45.12
CA LYS A 291 -12.95 -8.44 -46.06
C LYS A 291 -13.17 -6.92 -45.93
N ARG A 292 -14.26 -6.47 -45.29
CA ARG A 292 -14.56 -5.04 -45.03
C ARG A 292 -13.93 -4.46 -43.74
N MET A 293 -13.32 -5.26 -42.87
CA MET A 293 -12.77 -4.82 -41.57
C MET A 293 -11.57 -3.85 -41.61
N LEU A 294 -11.04 -3.51 -42.79
CA LEU A 294 -9.88 -2.62 -42.91
C LEU A 294 -10.16 -1.20 -42.39
N GLY A 295 -11.40 -0.73 -42.50
CA GLY A 295 -11.85 0.56 -41.96
C GLY A 295 -11.91 0.53 -40.43
N GLU A 296 -12.69 -0.42 -39.88
CA GLU A 296 -12.87 -0.60 -38.44
C GLU A 296 -11.56 -0.88 -37.69
N ASN A 297 -10.61 -1.60 -38.32
CA ASN A 297 -9.32 -1.82 -37.68
C ASN A 297 -8.52 -0.52 -37.47
N ARG A 298 -8.60 0.44 -38.40
CA ARG A 298 -7.86 1.71 -38.27
C ARG A 298 -8.49 2.62 -37.21
N SER A 299 -9.82 2.69 -37.16
CA SER A 299 -10.55 3.44 -36.13
C SER A 299 -10.30 2.82 -34.75
N PHE A 300 -10.40 1.50 -34.63
CA PHE A 300 -10.15 0.78 -33.38
C PHE A 300 -8.70 0.92 -32.91
N GLN A 301 -7.72 0.75 -33.80
CA GLN A 301 -6.30 0.96 -33.46
C GLN A 301 -6.02 2.39 -32.98
N SER A 302 -6.62 3.39 -33.64
CA SER A 302 -6.48 4.80 -33.23
C SER A 302 -7.15 5.06 -31.88
N TYR A 303 -8.28 4.41 -31.61
CA TYR A 303 -8.97 4.46 -30.33
C TYR A 303 -8.12 3.83 -29.22
N LEU A 304 -7.57 2.62 -29.43
CA LEU A 304 -6.66 1.95 -28.50
C LEU A 304 -5.44 2.84 -28.19
N ARG A 305 -4.74 3.35 -29.22
CA ARG A 305 -3.56 4.21 -29.03
C ARG A 305 -3.85 5.44 -28.17
N ARG A 306 -5.05 6.01 -28.30
CA ARG A 306 -5.47 7.18 -27.50
C ARG A 306 -5.83 6.81 -26.06
N LYS A 307 -6.52 5.69 -25.86
CA LYS A 307 -7.06 5.30 -24.55
C LYS A 307 -6.08 4.49 -23.70
N ALA A 308 -5.19 3.73 -24.31
CA ALA A 308 -4.13 2.95 -23.67
C ALA A 308 -2.98 3.82 -23.15
N LYS A 309 -2.80 5.03 -23.70
CA LYS A 309 -1.68 5.91 -23.35
C LYS A 309 -1.60 6.17 -21.84
N GLY A 310 -0.43 5.91 -21.26
CA GLY A 310 -0.13 6.17 -19.84
C GLY A 310 -0.63 5.08 -18.88
N HIS A 311 -0.99 3.91 -19.40
CA HIS A 311 -1.35 2.73 -18.63
C HIS A 311 -0.42 1.58 -19.02
N ASP A 312 -0.25 0.61 -18.13
CA ASP A 312 0.65 -0.53 -18.36
C ASP A 312 -0.10 -1.65 -19.05
N ILE A 313 -1.36 -1.88 -18.65
CA ILE A 313 -2.18 -3.00 -19.08
C ILE A 313 -3.52 -2.49 -19.60
N VAL A 314 -4.01 -3.08 -20.67
CA VAL A 314 -5.34 -2.84 -21.23
C VAL A 314 -6.03 -4.17 -21.47
N ILE A 315 -7.24 -4.31 -20.94
CA ILE A 315 -8.02 -5.55 -21.02
C ILE A 315 -9.27 -5.27 -21.86
N PRO A 316 -9.40 -5.86 -23.05
CA PRO A 316 -10.57 -5.69 -23.91
C PRO A 316 -11.64 -6.74 -23.60
N PHE A 317 -12.88 -6.30 -23.47
CA PHE A 317 -14.07 -7.16 -23.42
C PHE A 317 -15.02 -6.80 -24.55
N PHE A 318 -15.71 -7.79 -25.09
CA PHE A 318 -16.71 -7.61 -26.13
C PHE A 318 -18.10 -7.69 -25.52
N ILE A 319 -18.94 -6.76 -25.92
CA ILE A 319 -20.34 -6.66 -25.50
C ILE A 319 -21.20 -6.95 -26.74
N PRO A 320 -21.82 -8.15 -26.83
CA PRO A 320 -22.70 -8.51 -27.93
C PRO A 320 -23.97 -7.67 -27.94
N ALA A 321 -24.63 -7.56 -29.10
CA ALA A 321 -25.89 -6.83 -29.24
C ALA A 321 -27.02 -7.44 -28.40
N SER A 322 -26.94 -8.74 -28.09
CA SER A 322 -27.86 -9.43 -27.18
C SER A 322 -27.68 -9.08 -25.70
N ASP A 323 -26.57 -8.44 -25.32
CA ASP A 323 -26.28 -8.06 -23.94
C ASP A 323 -27.14 -6.85 -23.49
N GLU A 324 -27.64 -6.88 -22.25
CA GLU A 324 -28.38 -5.76 -21.68
C GLU A 324 -27.55 -4.47 -21.65
N GLU A 325 -26.23 -4.58 -21.44
CA GLU A 325 -25.31 -3.43 -21.44
C GLU A 325 -25.22 -2.78 -22.84
N ALA A 326 -25.24 -3.57 -23.92
CA ALA A 326 -25.28 -3.01 -25.27
C ALA A 326 -26.58 -2.23 -25.52
N GLN A 327 -27.73 -2.77 -25.09
CA GLN A 327 -29.02 -2.09 -25.23
C GLN A 327 -29.07 -0.77 -24.45
N GLN A 328 -28.45 -0.73 -23.26
CA GLN A 328 -28.35 0.50 -22.49
C GLN A 328 -27.48 1.54 -23.20
N LEU A 329 -26.31 1.14 -23.71
CA LEU A 329 -25.38 2.03 -24.43
C LEU A 329 -26.00 2.62 -25.71
N VAL A 330 -26.82 1.85 -26.43
CA VAL A 330 -27.51 2.31 -27.64
C VAL A 330 -28.59 3.34 -27.33
N ASN A 331 -29.20 3.27 -26.14
CA ASN A 331 -30.29 4.17 -25.73
C ASN A 331 -29.81 5.31 -24.81
N ASP A 332 -28.50 5.46 -24.60
CA ASP A 332 -27.91 6.49 -23.76
C ASP A 332 -27.72 7.79 -24.58
N ASP A 333 -28.72 8.67 -24.50
CA ASP A 333 -28.71 9.96 -25.20
C ASP A 333 -27.52 10.84 -24.79
N ASP A 334 -27.09 10.79 -23.52
CA ASP A 334 -25.97 11.59 -23.03
C ASP A 334 -24.66 11.08 -23.64
N LEU A 335 -24.45 9.76 -23.68
CA LEU A 335 -23.29 9.15 -24.33
C LEU A 335 -23.27 9.43 -25.84
N LEU A 336 -24.41 9.34 -26.52
CA LEU A 336 -24.51 9.62 -27.96
C LEU A 336 -24.26 11.09 -28.29
N ASN A 337 -24.66 12.01 -27.42
CA ASN A 337 -24.33 13.43 -27.54
C ASN A 337 -22.82 13.68 -27.39
N GLU A 338 -22.14 12.99 -26.48
CA GLU A 338 -20.69 13.09 -26.29
C GLU A 338 -19.87 12.36 -27.38
N ARG A 339 -20.41 11.25 -27.89
CA ARG A 339 -19.77 10.33 -28.84
C ARG A 339 -20.72 10.03 -30.01
N PRO A 340 -21.00 10.99 -30.91
CA PRO A 340 -21.93 10.80 -32.02
C PRO A 340 -21.47 9.70 -32.99
N GLU A 341 -20.18 9.36 -33.01
CA GLU A 341 -19.70 8.23 -33.79
C GLU A 341 -20.19 6.86 -33.30
N LEU A 342 -20.81 6.75 -32.12
CA LEU A 342 -21.44 5.52 -31.64
C LEU A 342 -22.85 5.32 -32.21
N GLU A 343 -23.45 6.35 -32.82
CA GLU A 343 -24.81 6.27 -33.37
C GLU A 343 -24.91 5.16 -34.44
N GLY A 344 -25.82 4.19 -34.22
CA GLY A 344 -25.99 3.03 -35.09
C GLY A 344 -24.99 1.90 -34.90
N ALA A 345 -24.12 1.95 -33.89
CA ALA A 345 -23.40 0.78 -33.41
C ALA A 345 -24.31 -0.07 -32.49
N THR A 346 -24.24 -1.38 -32.62
CA THR A 346 -25.07 -2.36 -31.89
C THR A 346 -24.22 -3.27 -31.00
N GLU A 347 -22.97 -3.47 -31.37
CA GLU A 347 -21.97 -4.24 -30.62
C GLU A 347 -20.83 -3.33 -30.18
N PHE A 348 -20.20 -3.64 -29.04
CA PHE A 348 -19.20 -2.75 -28.45
C PHE A 348 -17.96 -3.51 -27.95
N ILE A 349 -16.83 -2.82 -27.93
CA ILE A 349 -15.61 -3.24 -27.23
C ILE A 349 -15.40 -2.29 -26.06
N LYS A 350 -15.47 -2.82 -24.84
CA LYS A 350 -15.14 -2.11 -23.61
C LYS A 350 -13.69 -2.38 -23.26
N LEU A 351 -12.99 -1.35 -22.81
CA LEU A 351 -11.59 -1.45 -22.39
C LEU A 351 -11.49 -1.14 -20.91
N HIS A 352 -10.64 -1.87 -20.22
CA HIS A 352 -10.19 -1.52 -18.87
C HIS A 352 -8.69 -1.24 -18.92
N CYS A 353 -8.30 -0.01 -18.62
CA CYS A 353 -6.91 0.42 -18.58
C CYS A 353 -6.43 0.45 -17.13
N LEU A 354 -5.31 -0.21 -16.85
CA LEU A 354 -4.73 -0.37 -15.53
C LEU A 354 -3.28 0.10 -15.51
N THR A 355 -2.88 0.77 -14.44
CA THR A 355 -1.48 1.01 -14.09
C THR A 355 -1.18 0.17 -12.86
N VAL A 356 -0.04 -0.52 -12.87
CA VAL A 356 0.37 -1.44 -11.80
C VAL A 356 1.65 -0.91 -11.17
N ASP A 357 1.73 -0.93 -9.85
CA ASP A 357 2.95 -0.54 -9.11
C ASP A 357 3.98 -1.69 -9.03
N GLU A 358 5.13 -1.42 -8.40
CA GLU A 358 6.22 -2.40 -8.22
C GLU A 358 5.81 -3.65 -7.42
N ASP A 359 4.71 -3.57 -6.65
CA ASP A 359 4.19 -4.67 -5.84
C ASP A 359 3.04 -5.42 -6.52
N ASN A 360 2.88 -5.26 -7.84
CA ASN A 360 1.78 -5.83 -8.62
C ASN A 360 0.38 -5.42 -8.11
N CYS A 361 0.27 -4.21 -7.54
CA CYS A 361 -1.00 -3.63 -7.10
C CYS A 361 -1.49 -2.58 -8.10
N ILE A 362 -2.80 -2.49 -8.29
CA ILE A 362 -3.40 -1.51 -9.19
C ILE A 362 -3.25 -0.13 -8.54
N SER A 363 -2.51 0.76 -9.19
CA SER A 363 -2.31 2.14 -8.75
C SER A 363 -3.26 3.12 -9.46
N ASN A 364 -3.73 2.77 -10.65
CA ASN A 364 -4.71 3.55 -11.39
C ASN A 364 -5.60 2.63 -12.23
N TYR A 365 -6.88 3.00 -12.33
CA TYR A 365 -7.88 2.28 -13.10
C TYR A 365 -8.75 3.26 -13.87
N LYS A 366 -8.98 2.93 -15.14
CA LYS A 366 -9.87 3.69 -16.00
C LYS A 366 -10.60 2.77 -16.96
N SER A 367 -11.94 2.83 -16.94
CA SER A 367 -12.81 2.27 -17.98
C SER A 367 -13.27 3.41 -18.91
N PRO A 368 -12.58 3.67 -20.04
CA PRO A 368 -13.03 4.66 -21.02
C PRO A 368 -14.35 4.27 -21.69
N SER A 369 -15.06 5.27 -22.23
CA SER A 369 -16.28 5.02 -23.03
C SER A 369 -16.02 4.01 -24.15
N PRO A 370 -16.92 3.02 -24.35
CA PRO A 370 -16.66 1.88 -25.22
C PRO A 370 -16.46 2.28 -26.69
N PHE A 371 -15.90 1.35 -27.46
CA PHE A 371 -15.76 1.45 -28.90
C PHE A 371 -16.93 0.74 -29.58
N GLY A 372 -17.76 1.46 -30.33
CA GLY A 372 -18.87 0.87 -31.09
C GLY A 372 -18.38 0.26 -32.40
N LEU A 373 -18.85 -0.95 -32.70
CA LEU A 373 -18.59 -1.67 -33.93
C LEU A 373 -19.76 -1.46 -34.89
N LYS A 374 -19.46 -1.04 -36.12
CA LYS A 374 -20.42 -0.87 -37.21
C LYS A 374 -20.02 -1.77 -38.37
N TRP A 375 -20.61 -2.96 -38.45
CA TRP A 375 -20.24 -3.98 -39.45
C TRP A 375 -20.77 -3.71 -40.86
#